data_AF-A0A9N8IZX6-F1
#
_entry.id   AF-A0A9N8IZX6-F1
#
_cell.length_a   1.000
_cell.length_b   1.000
_cell.length_c   1.000
_cell.angle_alpha   90.00
_cell.angle_beta   90.00
_cell.angle_gamma   90.00
#
_symmetry.space_group_name_H-M   'P 1'
#
loop_
_entity.id
_entity.type
_entity.pdbx_description
1 polymer ?
#
loop_
_entity_poly.entity_id
_entity_poly.type
_entity_poly.pdbx_seq_one_letter_code
_entity_poly.pdbx_strand_id
1 'polypeptide(L)'
;MTLIYIFLVVILVFAIMSYISLRKISSQSNVSNLGDDRYYELKYKLQFLSSVGVIIIAVAGFFGLDKYENFVKEFKSKTDSLDIKLSEYDKKISLLDSSILKYDSRIRTYDNSFKMLDLSKIKFSKAMISSNKELLQLKDTIDVIKKRNILDKTFYVINNLQVNNPIIPNNGNLITRYYFKDLYTIIGDKLPEFEKPPIILVVPQSLSNVVIVSLTKEYVELSAYNYPGNNGNEEPKTFDFTLLIARKLK
;
A
#
# COMPACT_ATOMS: atom_id res chain seq x y z
N MET A 1 25.14 72.83 3.10
CA MET A 1 26.46 72.33 3.54
C MET A 1 27.61 73.23 3.11
N THR A 2 27.79 73.53 1.82
CA THR A 2 28.92 74.35 1.30
C THR A 2 29.06 75.74 1.95
N LEU A 3 27.96 76.49 2.14
CA LEU A 3 28.00 77.81 2.79
C LEU A 3 28.49 77.75 4.26
N ILE A 4 28.09 76.72 5.00
CA ILE A 4 28.48 76.52 6.41
C ILE A 4 29.98 76.19 6.51
N TYR A 5 30.50 75.38 5.58
CA TYR A 5 31.94 75.10 5.50
C TYR A 5 32.74 76.36 5.20
N ILE A 6 32.29 77.21 4.27
CA ILE A 6 32.94 78.49 3.97
C ILE A 6 32.95 79.38 5.22
N PHE A 7 31.84 79.47 5.95
CA PHE A 7 31.74 80.27 7.17
C PHE A 7 32.66 79.74 8.29
N LEU A 8 32.74 78.41 8.46
CA LEU A 8 33.66 77.77 9.41
C LEU A 8 35.12 78.02 9.05
N VAL A 9 35.49 77.97 7.77
CA VAL A 9 36.86 78.26 7.31
C VAL A 9 37.21 79.72 7.55
N VAL A 10 36.30 80.66 7.28
CA VAL A 10 36.50 82.08 7.57
C VAL A 10 36.69 82.31 9.07
N ILE A 11 35.82 81.74 9.91
CA ILE A 11 35.94 81.81 11.38
C ILE A 11 37.27 81.21 11.87
N LEU A 12 37.69 80.07 11.32
CA LEU A 12 38.95 79.42 11.66
C LEU A 12 40.14 80.31 11.33
N VAL A 13 40.15 80.92 10.14
CA VAL A 13 41.21 81.84 9.71
C VAL A 13 41.27 83.07 10.61
N PHE A 14 40.13 83.66 10.97
CA PHE A 14 40.08 84.78 11.91
C PHE A 14 40.52 84.38 13.33
N ALA A 15 40.17 83.17 13.79
CA ALA A 15 40.60 82.65 15.08
C ALA A 15 42.12 82.40 15.13
N ILE A 16 42.69 81.83 14.07
CA ILE A 16 44.15 81.61 13.92
C ILE A 16 44.88 82.97 13.89
N MET A 17 44.40 83.93 13.09
CA MET A 17 44.97 85.28 13.07
C MET A 17 44.89 85.97 14.44
N SER A 18 43.75 85.85 15.13
CA SER A 18 43.56 86.40 16.47
C SER A 18 44.50 85.75 17.50
N TYR A 19 44.67 84.42 17.46
CA TYR A 19 45.58 83.68 18.32
C TYR A 19 47.06 84.04 18.08
N ILE A 20 47.49 84.13 16.83
CA ILE A 20 48.85 84.57 16.46
C ILE A 20 49.10 85.98 16.98
N SER A 21 48.13 86.88 16.82
CA SER A 21 48.21 88.25 17.32
C SER A 21 48.30 88.29 18.85
N LEU A 22 47.51 87.47 19.55
CA LEU A 22 47.55 87.35 21.01
C LEU A 22 48.92 86.86 21.52
N ARG A 23 49.48 85.82 20.85
CA ARG A 23 50.80 85.27 21.17
C ARG A 23 51.92 86.30 20.98
N LYS A 24 51.82 87.14 19.94
CA LYS A 24 52.77 88.22 19.67
C LYS A 24 52.74 89.31 20.76
N ILE A 25 51.56 89.64 21.28
CA ILE A 25 51.38 90.60 22.38
C ILE A 25 51.88 90.02 23.70
N SER A 26 51.58 88.75 23.98
CA SER A 26 52.09 88.02 25.17
C SER A 26 53.62 87.96 25.22
N SER A 27 54.28 87.79 24.07
CA SER A 27 55.74 87.81 23.92
C SER A 27 56.40 89.15 24.24
N GLN A 28 55.65 90.26 24.31
CA GLN A 28 56.15 91.62 24.58
C GLN A 28 55.82 92.10 26.00
N SER A 29 55.38 91.20 26.90
CA SER A 29 54.80 91.52 28.22
C SER A 29 55.76 92.02 29.31
N ASN A 30 57.05 92.24 29.01
CA ASN A 30 58.02 92.78 29.97
C ASN A 30 57.95 94.31 30.16
N VAL A 31 56.89 94.98 29.70
CA VAL A 31 56.70 96.44 29.85
C VAL A 31 55.50 96.68 30.76
N SER A 32 55.74 97.19 31.98
CA SER A 32 54.77 97.34 33.07
C SER A 32 53.71 98.45 32.89
N ASN A 33 53.55 98.99 31.68
CA ASN A 33 52.53 100.00 31.36
C ASN A 33 51.92 99.68 29.99
N LEU A 34 50.86 98.87 29.99
CA LEU A 34 49.97 98.76 28.84
C LEU A 34 49.11 100.02 28.78
N GLY A 35 49.27 100.84 27.74
CA GLY A 35 48.35 101.94 27.47
C GLY A 35 46.94 101.43 27.23
N ASP A 36 45.94 102.23 27.59
CA ASP A 36 44.51 101.89 27.54
C ASP A 36 44.09 101.28 26.19
N ASP A 37 44.63 101.77 25.07
CA ASP A 37 44.34 101.27 23.73
C ASP A 37 44.67 99.77 23.55
N ARG A 38 45.83 99.32 24.06
CA ARG A 38 46.25 97.91 23.97
C ARG A 38 45.41 97.02 24.87
N TYR A 39 44.95 97.55 26.00
CA TYR A 39 44.07 96.83 26.90
C TYR A 39 42.70 96.56 26.25
N TYR A 40 42.10 97.58 25.63
CA TYR A 40 40.83 97.39 24.91
C TYR A 40 40.99 96.44 23.71
N GLU A 41 42.07 96.53 22.93
CA GLU A 41 42.34 95.61 21.83
C GLU A 41 42.43 94.15 22.30
N LEU A 42 43.15 93.89 23.39
CA LEU A 42 43.26 92.55 23.97
C LEU A 42 41.91 92.03 24.47
N LYS A 43 41.14 92.91 25.14
CA LYS A 43 39.80 92.59 25.63
C LYS A 43 38.86 92.20 24.49
N TYR A 44 38.85 92.96 23.39
CA TYR A 44 38.03 92.65 22.21
C TYR A 44 38.45 91.33 21.55
N LYS A 45 39.75 91.05 21.43
CA LYS A 45 40.25 89.77 20.87
C LYS A 45 39.87 88.57 21.73
N LEU A 46 39.93 88.72 23.05
CA LEU A 46 39.53 87.68 24.00
C LEU A 46 38.02 87.42 23.93
N GLN A 47 37.21 88.49 23.87
CA GLN A 47 35.75 88.39 23.69
C GLN A 47 35.39 87.74 22.35
N PHE A 48 36.09 88.09 21.28
CA PHE A 48 35.90 87.46 19.97
C PHE A 48 36.23 85.95 20.01
N LEU A 49 37.36 85.57 20.62
CA LEU A 49 37.74 84.16 20.76
C LEU A 49 36.73 83.36 21.60
N SER A 50 36.23 83.96 22.68
CA SER A 50 35.18 83.36 23.52
C SER A 50 33.89 83.13 22.72
N SER A 51 33.44 84.13 21.96
CA SER A 51 32.23 84.02 21.13
C SER A 51 32.39 82.97 20.03
N VAL A 52 33.55 82.92 19.36
CA VAL A 52 33.86 81.90 18.36
C VAL A 52 33.90 80.50 18.98
N GLY A 53 34.48 80.35 20.17
CA GLY A 53 34.51 79.06 20.89
C GLY A 53 33.12 78.52 21.18
N VAL A 54 32.18 79.37 21.63
CA VAL A 54 30.78 78.99 21.86
C VAL A 54 30.11 78.54 20.56
N ILE A 55 30.33 79.25 19.45
CA ILE A 55 29.76 78.87 18.14
C ILE A 55 30.30 77.51 17.68
N ILE A 56 31.60 77.26 17.82
CA ILE A 56 32.21 75.97 17.44
C ILE A 56 31.61 74.83 18.28
N ILE A 57 31.48 75.02 19.60
CA ILE A 57 30.88 74.02 20.49
C ILE A 57 29.42 73.76 20.11
N ALA A 58 28.64 74.82 19.82
CA ALA A 58 27.24 74.68 19.41
C ALA A 58 27.11 73.93 18.07
N VAL A 59 27.96 74.25 17.08
CA VAL A 59 27.96 73.59 15.77
C VAL A 59 28.39 72.13 15.90
N ALA A 60 29.44 71.84 16.68
CA ALA A 60 29.90 70.48 16.94
C ALA A 60 28.82 69.66 17.68
N GLY A 61 28.13 70.26 18.65
CA GLY A 61 26.99 69.65 19.34
C GLY A 61 25.83 69.35 18.40
N PHE A 62 25.45 70.30 17.55
CA PHE A 62 24.37 70.13 16.57
C PHE A 62 24.65 68.99 15.58
N PHE A 63 25.83 68.98 14.94
CA PHE A 63 26.20 67.90 14.03
C PHE A 63 26.41 66.55 14.75
N GLY A 64 26.83 66.58 16.01
CA GLY A 64 26.95 65.38 16.85
C GLY A 64 25.58 64.75 17.13
N LEU A 65 24.57 65.57 17.44
CA LEU A 65 23.19 65.14 17.65
C LEU A 65 22.58 64.55 16.36
N ASP A 66 22.71 65.25 15.23
CA ASP A 66 22.22 64.76 13.94
C ASP A 66 22.82 63.39 13.57
N LYS A 67 24.13 63.19 13.80
CA LYS A 67 24.78 61.90 13.55
C LYS A 67 24.32 60.82 14.52
N TYR A 68 24.13 61.17 15.80
CA TYR A 68 23.65 60.24 16.81
C TYR A 68 22.23 59.78 16.51
N GLU A 69 21.31 60.69 16.19
CA GLU A 69 19.92 60.34 15.82
C GLU A 69 19.88 59.44 14.58
N ASN A 70 20.67 59.75 13.56
CA ASN A 70 20.78 58.91 12.37
C ASN A 70 21.32 57.51 12.69
N PHE A 71 22.33 57.42 13.56
CA PHE A 71 22.87 56.13 14.02
C PHE A 71 21.82 55.33 14.78
N VAL A 72 21.10 55.95 15.71
CA VAL A 72 20.01 55.30 16.48
C VAL A 72 18.91 54.81 15.53
N LYS A 73 18.54 55.60 14.53
CA LYS A 73 17.53 55.22 13.53
C LYS A 73 17.98 54.03 12.68
N GLU A 74 19.23 54.03 12.20
CA GLU A 74 19.78 52.91 11.43
C GLU A 74 19.88 51.64 12.29
N PHE A 75 20.33 51.78 13.54
CA PHE A 75 20.44 50.67 14.48
C PHE A 75 19.07 50.07 14.80
N LYS A 76 18.06 50.91 15.04
CA LYS A 76 16.68 50.47 15.26
C LYS A 76 16.14 49.74 14.03
N SER A 77 16.34 50.30 12.83
CA SER A 77 15.92 49.65 11.58
C SER A 77 16.58 48.27 11.38
N LYS A 78 17.87 48.12 11.72
CA LYS A 78 18.55 46.83 11.69
C LYS A 78 17.96 45.85 12.71
N THR A 79 17.68 46.32 13.91
CA THR A 79 17.06 45.52 14.98
C THR A 79 15.68 45.03 14.55
N ASP A 80 14.82 45.92 14.08
CA ASP A 80 13.48 45.57 13.57
C ASP A 80 13.58 44.54 12.42
N SER A 81 14.57 44.67 11.54
CA SER A 81 14.80 43.71 10.45
C SER A 81 15.24 42.32 10.94
N LEU A 82 15.99 42.26 12.05
CA LEU A 82 16.40 41.00 12.66
C LEU A 82 15.23 40.34 13.37
N ASP A 83 14.39 41.11 14.06
CA ASP A 83 13.18 40.60 14.71
C ASP A 83 12.20 40.00 13.70
N ILE A 84 12.03 40.64 12.53
CA ILE A 84 11.23 40.09 11.44
C ILE A 84 11.80 38.74 10.97
N LYS A 85 13.12 38.65 10.75
CA LYS A 85 13.77 37.40 10.34
C LYS A 85 13.64 36.31 11.39
N LEU A 86 13.77 36.65 12.67
CA LEU A 86 13.61 35.72 13.78
C LEU A 86 12.19 35.12 13.76
N SER A 87 11.17 35.98 13.65
CA SER A 87 9.77 35.58 13.53
C SER A 87 9.50 34.69 12.32
N GLU A 88 10.15 34.94 11.17
CA GLU A 88 10.08 34.05 10.01
C GLU A 88 10.72 32.67 10.27
N TYR A 89 11.84 32.62 10.98
CA TYR A 89 12.46 31.36 11.36
C TYR A 89 11.62 30.57 12.35
N ASP A 90 11.02 31.22 13.35
CA ASP A 90 10.11 30.58 14.30
C ASP A 90 8.90 29.94 13.59
N LYS A 91 8.33 30.64 12.60
CA LYS A 91 7.27 30.08 11.76
C LYS A 91 7.73 28.86 10.97
N LYS A 92 8.95 28.88 10.41
CA LYS A 92 9.52 27.73 9.68
C LYS A 92 9.74 26.53 10.61
N ILE A 93 10.24 26.76 11.82
CA ILE A 93 10.43 25.72 12.83
C ILE A 93 9.07 25.09 13.19
N SER A 94 8.05 25.91 13.45
CA SER A 94 6.71 25.42 13.77
C SER A 94 6.10 24.56 12.64
N LEU A 95 6.32 24.95 11.37
CA LEU A 95 5.90 24.15 10.22
C LEU A 95 6.65 22.82 10.10
N LEU A 96 7.95 22.82 10.41
CA LEU A 96 8.77 21.60 10.44
C LEU A 96 8.31 20.66 11.56
N ASP A 97 8.05 21.17 12.76
CA ASP A 97 7.54 20.39 13.89
C ASP A 97 6.18 19.74 13.55
N SER A 98 5.27 20.50 12.95
CA SER A 98 3.98 19.97 12.47
C SER A 98 4.18 18.86 11.43
N SER A 99 5.16 19.03 10.54
CA SER A 99 5.50 18.02 9.52
C SER A 99 6.07 16.76 10.16
N ILE A 100 6.96 16.89 11.14
CA ILE A 100 7.54 15.77 11.90
C ILE A 100 6.43 14.98 12.59
N LEU A 101 5.50 15.64 13.29
CA LEU A 101 4.36 14.98 13.94
C LEU A 101 3.49 14.20 12.95
N LYS A 102 3.30 14.74 11.73
CA LYS A 102 2.56 14.05 10.66
C LYS A 102 3.30 12.81 10.18
N TYR A 103 4.62 12.87 10.03
CA TYR A 103 5.43 11.70 9.65
C TYR A 103 5.44 10.64 10.75
N ASP A 104 5.58 11.02 12.02
CA ASP A 104 5.48 10.10 13.16
C ASP A 104 4.14 9.37 13.20
N SER A 105 3.04 10.10 12.97
CA SER A 105 1.71 9.49 12.88
C SER A 105 1.62 8.47 11.74
N ARG A 106 2.24 8.75 10.58
CA ARG A 106 2.25 7.81 9.44
C ARG A 106 3.08 6.57 9.76
N ILE A 107 4.25 6.72 10.39
CA ILE A 107 5.10 5.61 10.80
C ILE A 107 4.32 4.67 11.74
N ARG A 108 3.63 5.22 12.75
CA ARG A 108 2.79 4.41 13.67
C ARG A 108 1.69 3.64 12.95
N THR A 109 1.06 4.24 11.94
CA THR A 109 0.04 3.57 11.12
C THR A 109 0.63 2.41 10.32
N TYR A 110 1.83 2.59 9.75
CA TYR A 110 2.53 1.52 9.04
C TYR A 110 2.94 0.39 9.97
N ASP A 111 3.50 0.69 11.15
CA ASP A 111 3.84 -0.32 12.16
C ASP A 111 2.63 -1.16 12.56
N ASN A 112 1.47 -0.52 12.76
CA ASN A 112 0.22 -1.22 13.06
C ASN A 112 -0.23 -2.11 11.90
N SER A 113 -0.05 -1.64 10.66
CA SER A 113 -0.39 -2.40 9.46
C SER A 113 0.50 -3.63 9.31
N PHE A 114 1.81 -3.49 9.57
CA PHE A 114 2.75 -4.61 9.58
C PHE A 114 2.40 -5.65 10.65
N LYS A 115 2.08 -5.22 11.88
CA LYS A 115 1.63 -6.13 12.93
C LYS A 115 0.37 -6.91 12.54
N MET A 116 -0.59 -6.25 11.89
CA MET A 116 -1.81 -6.92 11.40
C MET A 116 -1.51 -7.93 10.29
N LEU A 117 -0.57 -7.60 9.40
CA LEU A 117 -0.13 -8.50 8.34
C LEU A 117 0.57 -9.74 8.93
N ASP A 118 1.43 -9.58 9.92
CA ASP A 118 2.07 -10.71 10.62
C ASP A 118 1.04 -11.62 11.31
N LEU A 119 0.06 -11.02 12.00
CA LEU A 119 -1.04 -11.78 12.61
C LEU A 119 -1.86 -12.54 11.55
N SER A 120 -2.11 -11.92 10.39
CA SER A 120 -2.83 -12.56 9.29
C SER A 120 -2.04 -13.75 8.72
N LYS A 121 -0.72 -13.63 8.58
CA LYS A 121 0.17 -14.69 8.12
C LYS A 121 0.17 -15.88 9.07
N ILE A 122 0.20 -15.62 10.37
CA ILE A 122 0.11 -16.67 11.40
C ILE A 122 -1.24 -17.38 11.33
N LYS A 123 -2.36 -16.63 11.23
CA LYS A 123 -3.70 -17.22 11.09
C LYS A 123 -3.80 -18.09 9.84
N PHE A 124 -3.31 -17.60 8.71
CA PHE A 124 -3.31 -18.33 7.45
C PHE A 124 -2.48 -19.62 7.54
N SER A 125 -1.27 -19.55 8.10
CA SER A 125 -0.42 -20.73 8.31
C SER A 125 -1.12 -21.78 9.19
N LYS A 126 -1.77 -21.35 10.28
CA LYS A 126 -2.54 -22.26 11.15
C LYS A 126 -3.70 -22.92 10.41
N ALA A 127 -4.44 -22.16 9.60
CA ALA A 127 -5.53 -22.69 8.78
C ALA A 127 -5.02 -23.73 7.77
N MET A 128 -3.92 -23.45 7.07
CA MET A 128 -3.29 -24.38 6.12
C MET A 128 -2.87 -25.69 6.79
N ILE A 129 -2.29 -25.64 8.00
CA ILE A 129 -1.92 -26.83 8.76
C ILE A 129 -3.17 -27.65 9.12
N SER A 130 -4.26 -27.00 9.55
CA SER A 130 -5.53 -27.68 9.84
C SER A 130 -6.09 -28.37 8.60
N SER A 131 -6.18 -27.66 7.47
CA SER A 131 -6.68 -28.22 6.22
C SER A 131 -5.81 -29.38 5.72
N ASN A 132 -4.48 -29.29 5.85
CA ASN A 132 -3.59 -30.40 5.51
C ASN A 132 -3.85 -31.64 6.38
N LYS A 133 -4.11 -31.44 7.68
CA LYS A 133 -4.47 -32.53 8.58
C LYS A 133 -5.79 -33.19 8.18
N GLU A 134 -6.80 -32.39 7.83
CA GLU A 134 -8.10 -32.88 7.35
C GLU A 134 -7.96 -33.67 6.03
N LEU A 135 -7.12 -33.19 5.10
CA LEU A 135 -6.85 -33.89 3.85
C LEU A 135 -6.16 -35.25 4.07
N LEU A 136 -5.23 -35.33 5.03
CA LEU A 136 -4.60 -36.60 5.40
C LEU A 136 -5.63 -37.57 5.98
N GLN A 137 -6.50 -37.11 6.88
CA GLN A 137 -7.58 -37.93 7.43
C GLN A 137 -8.56 -38.42 6.35
N LEU A 138 -8.89 -37.55 5.39
CA LEU A 138 -9.74 -37.91 4.25
C LEU A 138 -9.06 -38.96 3.37
N LYS A 139 -7.76 -38.80 3.09
CA LYS A 139 -6.97 -39.78 2.34
C LYS A 139 -6.99 -41.14 3.03
N ASP A 140 -6.74 -41.17 4.34
CA ASP A 140 -6.78 -42.41 5.13
C ASP A 140 -8.18 -43.06 5.07
N THR A 141 -9.24 -42.25 5.16
CA THR A 141 -10.63 -42.71 5.05
C THR A 141 -10.92 -43.30 3.67
N ILE A 142 -10.46 -42.65 2.59
CA ILE A 142 -10.58 -43.15 1.22
C ILE A 142 -9.85 -44.48 1.07
N ASP A 143 -8.65 -44.62 1.62
CA ASP A 143 -7.88 -45.85 1.55
C ASP A 143 -8.58 -47.00 2.31
N VAL A 144 -9.20 -46.70 3.47
CA VAL A 144 -10.04 -47.66 4.19
C VAL A 144 -11.26 -48.07 3.36
N ILE A 145 -11.96 -47.11 2.74
CA ILE A 145 -13.13 -47.38 1.89
C ILE A 145 -12.73 -48.21 0.67
N LYS A 146 -11.62 -47.88 -0.01
CA LYS A 146 -11.10 -48.65 -1.14
C LYS A 146 -10.80 -50.08 -0.73
N LYS A 147 -10.11 -50.29 0.39
CA LYS A 147 -9.83 -51.63 0.93
C LYS A 147 -11.12 -52.41 1.20
N ARG A 148 -12.13 -51.80 1.85
CA ARG A 148 -13.43 -52.45 2.11
C ARG A 148 -14.22 -52.73 0.84
N ASN A 149 -14.30 -51.78 -0.08
CA ASN A 149 -15.03 -51.90 -1.34
C ASN A 149 -14.40 -52.94 -2.29
N ILE A 150 -13.10 -53.21 -2.19
CA ILE A 150 -12.47 -54.31 -2.94
C ILE A 150 -12.77 -55.68 -2.29
N LEU A 151 -12.93 -55.73 -0.96
CA LEU A 151 -13.13 -56.99 -0.23
C LEU A 151 -14.59 -57.48 -0.22
N ASP A 152 -15.58 -56.59 -0.30
CA ASP A 152 -17.01 -56.92 -0.11
C ASP A 152 -17.92 -56.70 -1.34
N LYS A 153 -17.39 -56.73 -2.57
CA LYS A 153 -18.24 -56.65 -3.79
C LYS A 153 -19.02 -57.94 -4.02
N THR A 154 -20.14 -58.06 -3.31
CA THR A 154 -21.14 -59.10 -3.54
C THR A 154 -22.06 -58.77 -4.72
N PHE A 155 -22.18 -57.50 -5.10
CA PHE A 155 -23.04 -57.02 -6.19
C PHE A 155 -22.30 -56.11 -7.16
N TYR A 156 -22.63 -56.25 -8.45
CA TYR A 156 -22.09 -55.49 -9.57
C TYR A 156 -23.25 -54.92 -10.37
N VAL A 157 -23.16 -53.64 -10.73
CA VAL A 157 -24.20 -52.95 -11.51
C VAL A 157 -23.60 -52.56 -12.86
N ILE A 158 -24.25 -52.98 -13.94
CA ILE A 158 -23.86 -52.69 -15.33
C ILE A 158 -25.04 -52.03 -16.03
N ASN A 159 -24.88 -50.79 -16.50
CA ASN A 159 -25.95 -50.03 -17.17
C ASN A 159 -25.72 -49.96 -18.68
N ASN A 160 -26.75 -49.48 -19.38
CA ASN A 160 -26.72 -49.13 -20.81
C ASN A 160 -26.39 -50.31 -21.73
N LEU A 161 -26.87 -51.50 -21.38
CA LEU A 161 -26.78 -52.67 -22.24
C LEU A 161 -27.99 -52.71 -23.17
N GLN A 162 -27.77 -53.15 -24.41
CA GLN A 162 -28.76 -53.05 -25.49
C GLN A 162 -29.05 -54.40 -26.13
N VAL A 163 -30.30 -54.85 -26.00
CA VAL A 163 -30.77 -56.05 -26.70
C VAL A 163 -31.62 -55.63 -27.88
N ASN A 164 -31.29 -56.15 -29.06
CA ASN A 164 -32.02 -55.85 -30.28
C ASN A 164 -33.17 -56.84 -30.42
N ASN A 165 -34.36 -56.35 -30.81
CA ASN A 165 -35.47 -57.21 -31.19
C ASN A 165 -35.74 -57.08 -32.70
N PRO A 166 -35.41 -58.09 -33.53
CA PRO A 166 -35.67 -58.04 -34.94
C PRO A 166 -37.15 -58.36 -35.23
N ILE A 167 -37.80 -57.56 -36.09
CA ILE A 167 -39.11 -57.89 -36.65
C ILE A 167 -38.90 -58.98 -37.70
N ILE A 168 -38.86 -60.25 -37.31
CA ILE A 168 -38.92 -61.36 -38.27
C ILE A 168 -40.11 -62.26 -37.89
N PRO A 169 -41.09 -62.45 -38.79
CA PRO A 169 -42.33 -63.19 -38.50
C PRO A 169 -42.14 -64.71 -38.36
N ASN A 170 -40.92 -65.23 -38.40
CA ASN A 170 -40.63 -66.67 -38.36
C ASN A 170 -39.67 -67.01 -37.21
N ASN A 171 -40.23 -67.21 -36.01
CA ASN A 171 -39.78 -68.09 -34.91
C ASN A 171 -38.29 -68.13 -34.49
N GLY A 172 -37.51 -67.07 -34.71
CA GLY A 172 -36.16 -66.93 -34.16
C GLY A 172 -36.13 -65.90 -33.03
N ASN A 173 -36.13 -66.32 -31.77
CA ASN A 173 -35.80 -65.41 -30.67
C ASN A 173 -34.34 -64.96 -30.87
N LEU A 174 -34.10 -63.65 -31.05
CA LEU A 174 -32.73 -63.15 -31.17
C LEU A 174 -32.08 -63.15 -29.79
N ILE A 175 -31.18 -64.11 -29.59
CA ILE A 175 -30.43 -64.26 -28.35
C ILE A 175 -29.17 -63.40 -28.45
N THR A 176 -29.04 -62.40 -27.58
CA THR A 176 -27.82 -61.58 -27.45
C THR A 176 -26.97 -62.11 -26.30
N ARG A 177 -25.70 -62.41 -26.57
CA ARG A 177 -24.74 -62.93 -25.59
C ARG A 177 -23.83 -61.83 -25.06
N TYR A 178 -23.73 -61.72 -23.75
CA TYR A 178 -22.84 -60.80 -23.05
C TYR A 178 -21.81 -61.57 -22.23
N TYR A 179 -20.52 -61.41 -22.55
CA TYR A 179 -19.43 -62.00 -21.79
C TYR A 179 -19.04 -61.10 -20.62
N PHE A 180 -18.97 -61.66 -19.40
CA PHE A 180 -18.68 -60.86 -18.20
C PHE A 180 -17.30 -60.20 -18.23
N LYS A 181 -16.31 -60.81 -18.89
CA LYS A 181 -14.96 -60.24 -19.06
C LYS A 181 -14.94 -58.92 -19.83
N ASP A 182 -15.94 -58.68 -20.67
CA ASP A 182 -16.05 -57.51 -21.53
C ASP A 182 -16.95 -56.42 -20.91
N LEU A 183 -17.59 -56.73 -19.77
CA LEU A 183 -18.46 -55.80 -19.06
C LEU A 183 -17.70 -55.04 -17.97
N TYR A 184 -18.08 -53.78 -17.82
CA TYR A 184 -17.60 -52.88 -16.78
C TYR A 184 -18.76 -52.44 -15.91
N THR A 185 -18.48 -52.33 -14.61
CA THR A 185 -19.44 -51.75 -13.67
C THR A 185 -19.67 -50.26 -13.98
N ILE A 186 -20.75 -49.68 -13.44
CA ILE A 186 -21.03 -48.23 -13.52
C ILE A 186 -19.89 -47.34 -12.99
N ILE A 187 -18.98 -47.89 -12.18
CA ILE A 187 -17.80 -47.19 -11.64
C ILE A 187 -16.52 -47.48 -12.43
N GLY A 188 -16.59 -48.21 -13.54
CA GLY A 188 -15.46 -48.49 -14.44
C GLY A 188 -14.61 -49.70 -14.06
N ASP A 189 -14.96 -50.44 -13.00
CA ASP A 189 -14.25 -51.67 -12.62
C ASP A 189 -14.64 -52.84 -13.51
N LYS A 190 -13.67 -53.70 -13.86
CA LYS A 190 -13.92 -54.99 -14.51
C LYS A 190 -14.63 -55.95 -13.56
N LEU A 191 -15.52 -56.78 -14.11
CA LEU A 191 -16.11 -57.88 -13.35
C LEU A 191 -15.04 -58.95 -13.03
N PRO A 192 -15.14 -59.61 -11.85
CA PRO A 192 -14.27 -60.74 -11.53
C PRO A 192 -14.62 -61.95 -12.39
N GLU A 193 -13.70 -62.92 -12.44
CA GLU A 193 -14.03 -64.25 -12.94
C GLU A 193 -14.93 -64.96 -11.92
N PHE A 194 -16.06 -65.49 -12.40
CA PHE A 194 -17.00 -66.19 -11.55
C PHE A 194 -16.66 -67.69 -11.51
N GLU A 195 -16.50 -68.26 -10.32
CA GLU A 195 -16.30 -69.72 -10.15
C GLU A 195 -17.58 -70.52 -10.44
N LYS A 196 -18.74 -69.91 -10.21
CA LYS A 196 -20.09 -70.46 -10.42
C LYS A 196 -20.94 -69.42 -11.18
N PRO A 197 -21.98 -69.83 -11.93
CA PRO A 197 -22.90 -68.87 -12.54
C PRO A 197 -23.42 -67.88 -11.49
N PRO A 198 -23.26 -66.56 -11.71
CA PRO A 198 -23.69 -65.55 -10.75
C PRO A 198 -25.23 -65.47 -10.71
N ILE A 199 -25.79 -64.76 -9.74
CA ILE A 199 -27.21 -64.41 -9.74
C ILE A 199 -27.34 -63.15 -10.57
N ILE A 200 -28.23 -63.14 -11.57
CA ILE A 200 -28.47 -61.97 -12.41
C ILE A 200 -29.91 -61.52 -12.29
N LEU A 201 -30.09 -60.23 -12.06
CA LEU A 201 -31.37 -59.54 -12.18
C LEU A 201 -31.27 -58.54 -13.32
N VAL A 202 -32.17 -58.69 -14.29
CA VAL A 202 -32.31 -57.77 -15.43
C VAL A 202 -33.35 -56.72 -15.06
N VAL A 203 -32.97 -55.45 -15.13
CA VAL A 203 -33.84 -54.30 -14.88
C VAL A 203 -34.05 -53.57 -16.20
N PRO A 204 -35.18 -53.78 -16.89
CA PRO A 204 -35.45 -53.10 -18.15
C PRO A 204 -35.67 -51.60 -17.91
N GLN A 205 -35.12 -50.74 -18.79
CA GLN A 205 -35.31 -49.28 -18.73
C GLN A 205 -36.46 -48.82 -19.64
N SER A 206 -37.04 -49.73 -20.40
CA SER A 206 -38.17 -49.53 -21.30
C SER A 206 -39.27 -50.56 -21.01
N LEU A 207 -40.45 -50.43 -21.63
CA LEU A 207 -41.57 -51.37 -21.48
C LEU A 207 -41.33 -52.76 -22.11
N SER A 208 -40.08 -53.13 -22.38
CA SER A 208 -39.71 -54.42 -22.96
C SER A 208 -39.42 -55.45 -21.88
N ASN A 209 -39.81 -56.69 -22.14
CA ASN A 209 -39.49 -57.81 -21.28
C ASN A 209 -38.18 -58.44 -21.77
N VAL A 210 -37.08 -58.15 -21.07
CA VAL A 210 -35.80 -58.82 -21.29
C VAL A 210 -35.72 -60.04 -20.38
N VAL A 211 -35.59 -61.22 -20.98
CA VAL A 211 -35.58 -62.51 -20.28
C VAL A 211 -34.21 -63.16 -20.44
N ILE A 212 -33.74 -63.78 -19.36
CA ILE A 212 -32.51 -64.58 -19.37
C ILE A 212 -32.81 -65.93 -20.03
N VAL A 213 -32.10 -66.23 -21.11
CA VAL A 213 -32.21 -67.50 -21.85
C VAL A 213 -31.22 -68.52 -21.31
N SER A 214 -29.97 -68.10 -21.07
CA SER A 214 -28.92 -68.94 -20.53
C SER A 214 -27.98 -68.14 -19.66
N LEU A 215 -27.43 -68.79 -18.63
CA LEU A 215 -26.54 -68.17 -17.66
C LEU A 215 -25.43 -69.14 -17.29
N THR A 216 -24.20 -68.79 -17.67
CA THR A 216 -22.99 -69.55 -17.33
C THR A 216 -22.11 -68.74 -16.39
N LYS A 217 -20.92 -69.25 -16.08
CA LYS A 217 -19.91 -68.51 -15.31
C LYS A 217 -19.17 -67.44 -16.15
N GLU A 218 -19.28 -67.50 -17.48
CA GLU A 218 -18.53 -66.64 -18.42
C GLU A 218 -19.41 -65.62 -19.13
N TYR A 219 -20.69 -65.95 -19.33
CA TYR A 219 -21.61 -65.11 -20.08
C TYR A 219 -23.07 -65.27 -19.63
N VAL A 220 -23.88 -64.28 -20.02
CA VAL A 220 -25.34 -64.32 -19.96
C VAL A 220 -25.92 -64.14 -21.37
N GLU A 221 -26.94 -64.91 -21.68
CA GLU A 221 -27.71 -64.80 -22.91
C GLU A 221 -29.09 -64.24 -22.60
N LEU A 222 -29.46 -63.18 -23.31
CA LEU A 222 -30.70 -62.44 -23.09
C LEU A 222 -31.51 -62.40 -24.38
N SER A 223 -32.82 -62.49 -24.25
CA SER A 223 -33.78 -62.29 -25.33
C SER A 223 -34.78 -61.22 -24.91
N ALA A 224 -35.11 -60.31 -25.82
CA ALA A 224 -36.18 -59.33 -25.59
C ALA A 224 -37.46 -59.82 -26.25
N TYR A 225 -38.55 -59.82 -25.49
CA TYR A 225 -39.90 -60.00 -26.01
C TYR A 225 -40.62 -58.68 -25.94
N ASN A 226 -41.17 -58.26 -27.08
CA ASN A 226 -42.13 -57.17 -27.11
C ASN A 226 -43.52 -57.76 -26.92
N TYR A 227 -44.37 -57.11 -26.13
CA TYR A 227 -45.81 -57.43 -26.16
C TYR A 227 -46.30 -57.07 -27.57
N PRO A 228 -46.96 -57.97 -28.32
CA PRO A 228 -47.40 -57.68 -29.67
C PRO A 228 -48.51 -56.63 -29.66
N GLY A 229 -48.13 -55.36 -29.70
CA GLY A 229 -48.98 -54.31 -30.23
C GLY A 229 -49.03 -54.53 -31.74
N ASN A 230 -50.10 -55.17 -32.22
CA ASN A 230 -50.39 -55.40 -33.63
C ASN A 230 -50.10 -54.14 -34.47
N ASN A 231 -49.01 -54.13 -35.24
CA ASN A 231 -48.88 -53.47 -36.55
C ASN A 231 -47.51 -53.81 -37.14
N GLY A 232 -47.49 -54.62 -38.21
CA GLY A 232 -46.30 -55.24 -38.80
C GLY A 232 -45.33 -54.32 -39.55
N ASN A 233 -45.28 -53.01 -39.22
CA ASN A 233 -44.47 -52.01 -39.91
C ASN A 233 -43.54 -51.19 -38.98
N GLU A 234 -43.32 -51.61 -37.74
CA GLU A 234 -42.40 -50.89 -36.84
C GLU A 234 -40.93 -51.23 -37.14
N GLU A 235 -40.03 -50.25 -37.03
CA GLU A 235 -38.57 -50.43 -37.15
C GLU A 235 -38.00 -51.25 -35.97
N PRO A 236 -36.84 -51.94 -36.13
CA PRO A 236 -36.21 -52.70 -35.06
C PRO A 236 -35.98 -51.83 -33.82
N LYS A 237 -36.60 -52.22 -32.70
CA LYS A 237 -36.45 -51.50 -31.44
C LYS A 237 -35.26 -52.07 -30.66
N THR A 238 -34.35 -51.20 -30.28
CA THR A 238 -33.29 -51.49 -29.31
C THR A 238 -33.82 -51.23 -27.91
N PHE A 239 -33.56 -52.13 -26.98
CA PHE A 239 -34.03 -51.99 -25.62
C PHE A 239 -32.86 -51.88 -24.66
N ASP A 240 -32.80 -50.75 -23.95
CA ASP A 240 -31.83 -50.52 -22.89
C ASP A 240 -32.26 -51.24 -21.60
N PHE A 241 -31.30 -51.86 -20.93
CA PHE A 241 -31.48 -52.49 -19.63
C PHE A 241 -30.22 -52.37 -18.77
N THR A 242 -30.42 -52.68 -17.49
CA THR A 242 -29.37 -52.74 -16.48
C THR A 242 -29.25 -54.17 -15.97
N LEU A 243 -28.02 -54.67 -15.83
CA LEU A 243 -27.74 -55.93 -15.15
C LEU A 243 -27.25 -55.68 -13.74
N LEU A 244 -27.94 -56.30 -12.79
CA LEU A 244 -27.49 -56.44 -11.41
C LEU A 244 -26.96 -57.87 -11.26
N ILE A 245 -25.65 -58.02 -11.09
CA ILE A 245 -24.98 -59.31 -10.97
C ILE A 245 -24.52 -59.48 -9.53
N ALA A 246 -24.93 -60.56 -8.87
CA ALA A 246 -24.47 -60.90 -7.54
C ALA A 246 -23.60 -62.16 -7.56
N ARG A 247 -22.48 -62.14 -6.84
CA ARG A 247 -21.65 -63.35 -6.66
C ARG A 247 -22.37 -64.31 -5.72
N LYS A 248 -22.57 -65.55 -6.16
CA LYS A 248 -23.08 -66.62 -5.28
C LYS A 248 -22.00 -66.96 -4.24
N LEU A 249 -22.26 -66.65 -2.97
CA LEU A 249 -21.38 -67.01 -1.86
C LEU A 249 -21.32 -68.55 -1.73
N LYS A 250 -20.17 -69.08 -1.27
CA LYS A 250 -19.93 -70.52 -1.15
C LYS A 250 -20.91 -71.19 -0.20
#